data_AF-A0A223NRX8-F1
#
_entry.id   AF-A0A223NRX8-F1
#
_cell.length_a   1.000
_cell.length_b   1.000
_cell.length_c   1.000
_cell.angle_alpha   90.00
_cell.angle_beta   90.00
_cell.angle_gamma   90.00
#
_symmetry.space_group_name_H-M   'P 1'
#
loop_
_entity.id
_entity.type
_entity.pdbx_description
1 polymer ?
#
loop_
_entity_poly.entity_id
_entity_poly.type
_entity_poly.pdbx_seq_one_letter_code
_entity_poly.pdbx_strand_id
1 'polypeptide(L)'
;MDIWVERTVENYEKLKAAFYDFGMPMFDMTEDSFLNHPIWDVFTFGNPPSSIDIMVRVKGMAFEACYSKAIYFEEDSLPIKTIFLQDLINAKRASGRAKDINDLENLGGA
;
A
#
# COMPACT_ATOMS: atom_id res chain seq x y z
N MET A 1 0.90 -4.51 -8.33
CA MET A 1 1.71 -4.50 -7.10
C MET A 1 1.23 -3.36 -6.24
N ASP A 2 0.98 -3.61 -4.96
CA ASP A 2 0.50 -2.58 -4.02
C ASP A 2 1.61 -2.21 -3.04
N ILE A 3 1.87 -0.92 -2.85
CA ILE A 3 2.86 -0.38 -1.92
C ILE A 3 2.17 0.63 -1.00
N TRP A 4 2.25 0.43 0.30
CA TRP A 4 1.74 1.37 1.28
C TRP A 4 2.86 2.26 1.82
N VAL A 5 2.69 3.58 1.68
CA VAL A 5 3.70 4.58 2.04
C VAL A 5 3.08 5.65 2.92
N GLU A 6 3.80 6.07 3.96
CA GLU A 6 3.38 7.18 4.81
C GLU A 6 3.63 8.53 4.14
N ARG A 7 2.70 9.47 4.34
CA ARG A 7 2.77 10.84 3.80
C ARG A 7 3.79 11.71 4.54
N THR A 8 5.06 11.46 4.28
CA THR A 8 6.18 12.28 4.77
C THR A 8 7.02 12.77 3.60
N VAL A 9 7.68 13.91 3.78
CA VAL A 9 8.59 14.49 2.77
C VAL A 9 9.73 13.51 2.48
N GLU A 10 10.24 12.86 3.51
CA GLU A 10 11.32 11.87 3.40
C GLU A 10 10.93 10.68 2.55
N ASN A 11 9.69 10.20 2.67
CA ASN A 11 9.19 9.09 1.85
C ASN A 11 8.90 9.54 0.41
N TYR A 12 8.43 10.77 0.23
CA TYR A 12 8.24 11.34 -1.11
C TYR A 12 9.55 11.41 -1.88
N GLU A 13 10.62 11.92 -1.27
CA GLU A 13 11.94 12.01 -1.92
C GLU A 13 12.51 10.62 -2.25
N LYS A 14 12.31 9.61 -1.39
CA LYS A 14 12.68 8.23 -1.70
C LYS A 14 11.89 7.65 -2.87
N LEU A 15 10.57 7.89 -2.92
CA LEU A 15 9.72 7.47 -4.04
C LEU A 15 10.17 8.13 -5.34
N LYS A 16 10.41 9.44 -5.32
CA LYS A 16 10.88 10.20 -6.46
C LYS A 16 12.22 9.69 -6.99
N ALA A 17 13.17 9.38 -6.11
CA ALA A 17 14.45 8.77 -6.50
C ALA A 17 14.24 7.38 -7.12
N ALA A 18 13.43 6.51 -6.50
CA ALA A 18 13.15 5.18 -7.02
C ALA A 18 12.44 5.22 -8.39
N PHE A 19 11.49 6.14 -8.58
CA PHE A 19 10.80 6.33 -9.85
C PHE A 19 11.75 6.86 -10.93
N TYR A 20 12.65 7.79 -10.56
CA TYR A 20 13.70 8.27 -11.45
C TYR A 20 14.62 7.15 -11.91
N ASP A 21 15.11 6.31 -10.99
CA ASP A 21 15.97 5.16 -11.28
C ASP A 21 15.24 4.11 -12.13
N PHE A 22 13.94 3.92 -11.91
CA PHE A 22 13.09 3.04 -12.72
C PHE A 22 12.77 3.63 -14.11
N GLY A 23 13.02 4.92 -14.34
CA GLY A 23 12.66 5.62 -15.57
C GLY A 23 11.17 5.92 -15.69
N MET A 24 10.45 5.99 -14.57
CA MET A 24 9.01 6.24 -14.53
C MET A 24 8.68 7.71 -14.23
N PRO A 25 7.77 8.33 -15.01
CA PRO A 25 7.23 9.65 -14.69
C PRO A 25 6.28 9.61 -13.47
N MET A 26 6.41 10.62 -12.59
CA MET A 26 5.56 10.79 -11.39
C MET A 26 4.18 11.41 -11.70
N PHE A 27 3.94 11.86 -12.94
CA PHE A 27 2.73 12.52 -13.45
C PHE A 27 1.98 13.39 -12.42
N ASP A 28 1.03 12.80 -11.69
CA ASP A 28 0.10 13.50 -10.80
C ASP A 28 0.55 13.49 -9.31
N MET A 29 1.61 12.76 -8.97
CA MET A 29 2.19 12.68 -7.63
C MET A 29 3.29 13.73 -7.44
N THR A 30 2.86 15.00 -7.39
CA THR A 30 3.70 16.11 -6.88
C THR A 30 3.88 16.00 -5.37
N GLU A 31 4.86 16.69 -4.81
CA GLU A 31 5.09 16.72 -3.36
C GLU A 31 3.85 17.21 -2.61
N ASP A 32 3.23 18.29 -3.10
CA ASP A 32 2.02 18.85 -2.49
C ASP A 32 0.82 17.89 -2.59
N SER A 33 0.62 17.24 -3.73
CA SER A 33 -0.45 16.25 -3.87
C SER A 33 -0.18 14.98 -3.05
N PHE A 34 1.07 14.58 -2.84
CA PHE A 34 1.39 13.45 -1.97
C PHE A 34 1.12 13.78 -0.49
N LEU A 35 1.54 14.96 -0.02
CA LEU A 35 1.45 15.35 1.39
C LEU A 35 0.04 15.83 1.76
N ASN A 36 -0.52 16.74 0.98
CA ASN A 36 -1.67 17.56 1.38
C ASN A 36 -2.97 17.19 0.66
N HIS A 37 -2.96 16.27 -0.31
CA HIS A 37 -4.16 16.02 -1.10
C HIS A 37 -5.31 15.47 -0.24
N PRO A 38 -6.49 16.12 -0.26
CA PRO A 38 -7.54 15.88 0.74
C PRO A 38 -8.27 14.55 0.56
N ILE A 39 -8.26 13.98 -0.65
CA ILE A 39 -9.11 12.84 -1.04
C ILE A 39 -8.36 11.69 -1.74
N TRP A 40 -7.07 11.85 -2.06
CA TRP A 40 -6.35 10.82 -2.83
C TRP A 40 -5.69 9.84 -1.88
N ASP A 41 -6.27 8.66 -1.78
CA ASP A 41 -5.75 7.61 -0.90
C ASP A 41 -4.79 6.66 -1.64
N VAL A 42 -4.83 6.64 -2.98
CA VAL A 42 -4.03 5.75 -3.83
C VAL A 42 -3.61 6.46 -5.12
N PHE A 43 -2.37 6.26 -5.54
CA PHE A 43 -1.84 6.66 -6.84
C PHE A 43 -1.51 5.41 -7.66
N THR A 44 -2.22 5.21 -8.76
CA THR A 44 -2.00 4.07 -9.66
C THR A 44 -1.10 4.47 -10.81
N PHE A 45 -0.10 3.65 -11.08
CA PHE A 45 0.86 3.86 -12.16
C PHE A 45 0.98 2.63 -13.06
N GLY A 46 1.13 2.88 -14.36
CA GLY A 46 1.22 1.82 -15.37
C GLY A 46 -0.14 1.29 -15.81
N ASN A 47 -0.13 0.17 -16.54
CA ASN A 47 -1.33 -0.48 -17.04
C ASN A 47 -1.35 -1.95 -16.58
N PRO A 48 -2.54 -2.51 -16.28
CA PRO A 48 -2.67 -3.94 -16.02
C PRO A 48 -2.09 -4.77 -17.18
N PRO A 49 -1.41 -5.91 -16.91
CA PRO A 49 -1.23 -6.56 -15.60
C PRO A 49 -0.07 -5.99 -14.74
N SER A 50 0.72 -5.05 -15.28
CA SER A 50 1.92 -4.49 -14.63
C SER A 50 1.67 -3.09 -14.07
N SER A 51 0.66 -2.94 -13.22
CA SER A 51 0.39 -1.69 -12.50
C SER A 51 0.97 -1.69 -11.09
N ILE A 52 1.35 -0.50 -10.62
CA ILE A 52 1.82 -0.23 -9.27
C ILE A 52 0.83 0.71 -8.59
N ASP A 53 0.31 0.32 -7.44
CA ASP A 53 -0.62 1.11 -6.64
C ASP A 53 0.11 1.62 -5.39
N ILE A 54 0.38 2.92 -5.33
CA ILE A 54 0.97 3.59 -4.17
C ILE A 54 -0.17 4.07 -3.27
N MET A 55 -0.43 3.36 -2.19
CA MET A 55 -1.42 3.72 -1.18
C MET A 55 -0.78 4.67 -0.18
N VAL A 56 -1.42 5.81 0.10
CA VAL A 56 -0.95 6.80 1.10
C VAL A 56 -1.82 6.85 2.34
N ARG A 57 -3.03 6.28 2.25
CA ARG A 57 -3.95 6.17 3.37
C ARG A 57 -4.75 4.89 3.24
N VAL A 58 -4.85 4.13 4.33
CA VAL A 58 -5.72 2.95 4.41
C VAL A 58 -6.69 3.17 5.56
N LYS A 59 -7.99 3.23 5.23
CA LYS A 59 -9.03 3.48 6.22
C LYS A 59 -9.04 2.37 7.28
N GLY A 60 -8.99 2.76 8.56
CA GLY A 60 -9.01 1.82 9.68
C GLY A 60 -7.64 1.27 10.08
N MET A 61 -6.55 1.75 9.49
CA MET A 61 -5.18 1.41 9.89
C MET A 61 -4.38 2.67 10.24
N ALA A 62 -3.56 2.59 11.29
CA ALA A 62 -2.54 3.58 11.58
C ALA A 62 -1.19 3.08 11.06
N PHE A 63 -0.53 3.87 10.21
CA PHE A 63 0.72 3.46 9.54
C PHE A 63 1.78 3.02 10.54
N GLU A 64 2.11 3.86 11.52
CA GLU A 64 3.12 3.55 12.54
C GLU A 64 2.83 2.26 13.31
N ALA A 65 1.57 2.05 13.71
CA ALA A 65 1.15 0.87 14.47
C ALA A 65 1.34 -0.43 13.66
N CYS A 66 1.04 -0.40 12.36
CA CYS A 66 1.22 -1.54 11.46
C CYS A 66 2.67 -1.69 11.00
N TYR A 67 3.39 -0.58 10.81
CA TYR A 67 4.80 -0.58 10.40
C TYR A 67 5.73 -1.14 11.48
N SER A 68 5.38 -0.96 12.76
CA SER A 68 6.08 -1.56 13.90
C SER A 68 5.91 -3.08 13.96
N LYS A 69 4.75 -3.60 13.54
CA LYS A 69 4.43 -5.04 13.51
C LYS A 69 4.78 -5.73 12.19
N ALA A 70 5.13 -4.95 11.18
CA ALA A 70 5.45 -5.46 9.85
C ALA A 70 6.65 -6.41 9.91
N ILE A 71 6.57 -7.47 9.13
CA ILE A 71 7.56 -8.54 9.08
C ILE A 71 8.44 -8.37 7.84
N TYR A 72 9.69 -8.79 7.95
CA TYR A 72 10.55 -8.90 6.78
C TYR A 72 10.35 -10.29 6.16
N PHE A 73 10.06 -10.30 4.88
CA PHE A 73 10.07 -11.47 4.02
C PHE A 73 11.28 -11.36 3.09
N GLU A 74 12.00 -12.45 2.88
CA GLU A 74 13.14 -12.47 1.97
C GLU A 74 12.74 -13.19 0.69
N GLU A 75 12.86 -12.51 -0.44
CA GLU A 75 12.64 -13.07 -1.78
C GLU A 75 13.88 -12.75 -2.61
N ASP A 76 14.54 -13.75 -3.18
CA ASP A 76 15.76 -13.57 -3.99
C ASP A 76 16.84 -12.68 -3.31
N SER A 77 17.04 -12.86 -2.00
CA SER A 77 17.95 -12.06 -1.15
C SER A 77 17.58 -10.57 -1.02
N LEU A 78 16.36 -10.19 -1.42
CA LEU A 78 15.78 -8.88 -1.20
C LEU A 78 14.90 -8.90 0.06
N PRO A 79 15.25 -8.16 1.13
CA PRO A 79 14.39 -8.03 2.29
C PRO A 79 13.22 -7.09 1.99
N ILE A 80 12.01 -7.65 1.92
CA ILE A 80 10.77 -6.94 1.66
C ILE A 80 10.00 -6.80 2.97
N LYS A 81 9.73 -5.56 3.37
CA LYS A 81 8.93 -5.28 4.56
C LYS A 81 7.45 -5.36 4.21
N THR A 82 6.76 -6.38 4.73
CA THR A 82 5.35 -6.65 4.44
C THR A 82 4.49 -6.42 5.68
N ILE A 83 3.25 -5.97 5.47
CA ILE A 83 2.28 -5.76 6.54
C ILE A 83 1.98 -7.13 7.18
N PHE A 84 1.89 -7.16 8.51
CA PHE A 84 1.52 -8.37 9.24
C PHE A 84 0.16 -8.89 8.76
N LEU A 85 0.06 -10.19 8.48
CA LEU A 85 -1.14 -10.80 7.90
C LEU A 85 -2.41 -10.50 8.71
N GLN A 86 -2.30 -10.42 10.04
CA GLN A 86 -3.45 -10.12 10.91
C GLN A 86 -3.90 -8.67 10.81
N ASP A 87 -2.98 -7.72 10.58
CA ASP A 87 -3.31 -6.32 10.30
C ASP A 87 -3.91 -6.16 8.91
N LEU A 88 -3.45 -6.95 7.92
CA LEU A 88 -4.08 -7.03 6.59
C LEU A 88 -5.52 -7.56 6.67
N ILE A 89 -5.77 -8.58 7.50
CA ILE A 89 -7.13 -9.11 7.74
C ILE A 89 -8.01 -8.03 8.39
N ASN A 90 -7.50 -7.30 9.39
CA ASN A 90 -8.23 -6.20 10.03
C ASN A 90 -8.51 -5.05 9.05
N ALA A 91 -7.54 -4.71 8.19
CA ALA A 91 -7.69 -3.71 7.13
C ALA A 91 -8.81 -4.08 6.15
N LYS A 92 -8.80 -5.33 5.66
CA LYS A 92 -9.83 -5.86 4.76
C LYS A 92 -11.22 -5.87 5.42
N ARG A 93 -11.30 -6.20 6.71
CA ARG A 93 -12.54 -6.13 7.51
C ARG A 93 -13.02 -4.68 7.68
N ALA A 94 -12.13 -3.73 7.96
CA ALA A 94 -12.46 -2.33 8.19
C ALA A 94 -12.78 -1.56 6.90
N SER A 95 -12.17 -1.94 5.77
CA SER A 95 -12.38 -1.30 4.47
C SER A 95 -13.69 -1.73 3.80
N GLY A 96 -14.41 -2.73 4.34
CA GLY A 96 -15.74 -3.12 3.89
C GLY A 96 -15.86 -3.44 2.40
N ARG A 97 -14.76 -3.87 1.74
CA ARG A 97 -14.82 -4.30 0.34
C ARG A 97 -15.62 -5.59 0.28
N ALA A 98 -16.89 -5.42 -0.08
CA ALA A 98 -17.92 -6.44 -0.24
C ALA A 98 -17.62 -7.41 -1.40
N LYS A 99 -16.52 -8.16 -1.29
CA LYS A 99 -16.30 -9.39 -2.05
C LYS A 99 -15.79 -10.55 -1.19
N ASP A 100 -15.16 -10.27 -0.04
CA ASP A 100 -14.64 -11.29 0.89
C ASP A 100 -15.59 -11.60 2.08
N ILE A 101 -16.77 -10.98 2.17
CA ILE A 101 -17.80 -11.43 3.15
C ILE A 101 -18.41 -12.77 2.72
N ASN A 102 -18.38 -13.09 1.42
CA ASN A 102 -18.89 -14.35 0.88
C ASN A 102 -17.88 -15.52 1.01
N ASP A 103 -16.57 -15.25 1.01
CA ASP A 103 -15.55 -16.30 1.17
C ASP A 103 -15.38 -16.76 2.63
N LEU A 104 -15.85 -15.97 3.61
CA LEU A 104 -15.91 -16.38 5.01
C LEU A 104 -16.97 -17.48 5.26
N GLU A 105 -17.99 -17.64 4.40
CA GLU A 105 -18.96 -18.74 4.51
C GLU A 105 -18.42 -20.07 3.95
N ASN A 106 -17.38 -20.06 3.09
CA ASN A 106 -16.82 -21.29 2.50
C ASN A 106 -15.68 -21.95 3.30
N LEU A 107 -15.22 -21.34 4.40
CA LEU A 107 -14.22 -21.94 5.30
C LEU A 107 -14.84 -22.53 6.59
N GLY A 108 -16.16 -22.47 6.74
CA GLY A 108 -16.89 -22.91 7.93
C GLY A 108 -17.98 -23.97 7.70
N GLY A 109 -18.03 -24.60 6.51
CA GLY A 109 -18.99 -25.65 6.18
C GLY A 109 -18.31 -27.01 6.02
N ALA A 110 -18.66 -27.93 6.93
CA ALA A 110 -18.31 -29.35 6.90
C ALA A 110 -19.00 -30.11 5.76
#